data_AF-A0AA43FGQ5-F1
#
_entry.id   AF-A0AA43FGQ5-F1
#
_cell.length_a   1.000
_cell.length_b   1.000
_cell.length_c   1.000
_cell.angle_alpha   90.00
_cell.angle_beta   90.00
_cell.angle_gamma   90.00
#
_symmetry.space_group_name_H-M   'P 1'
#
loop_
_entity.id
_entity.type
_entity.pdbx_description
1 polymer ?
#
loop_
_entity_poly.entity_id
_entity_poly.type
_entity_poly.pdbx_seq_one_letter_code
_entity_poly.pdbx_strand_id
1 'polypeptide(L)'
;MPKFVFATIGMLLLSACVSAAATDNQPPAAVTPVSTAPLPEADTQPFVPGDIVAPAGSWDPMAGVPVEYPTRVVIEQPFLPFASVARITLTHPSDRVETIGFHESTNDGAQQQTPLDTAAAPFTMESRERPTDSRTAADVAIDPDRPVRSPVTGTVIRSGTYVLYCEYSDDFAVIEPDDEPGWEVKILHINNVQVFRGDRVEAGVTVIADGPTPLPFRSQVDEATSAPSWPHVHIEVIDPSIPDIPGGSGC
;
A
#
# COMPACT_ATOMS: atom_id res chain seq x y z
N MET A 1 -54.57 52.71 15.63
CA MET A 1 -53.89 51.52 16.17
C MET A 1 -54.12 50.38 15.19
N PRO A 2 -53.07 49.67 14.76
CA PRO A 2 -52.90 49.35 13.35
C PRO A 2 -53.35 47.94 12.94
N LYS A 3 -53.58 47.86 11.63
CA LYS A 3 -53.97 46.72 10.81
C LYS A 3 -52.76 45.79 10.65
N PHE A 4 -52.95 44.48 10.81
CA PHE A 4 -51.98 43.48 10.35
C PHE A 4 -52.38 42.92 9.00
N VAL A 5 -51.39 42.95 8.12
CA VAL A 5 -51.41 42.72 6.69
C VAL A 5 -51.22 41.23 6.42
N PHE A 6 -52.03 40.68 5.50
CA PHE A 6 -51.81 39.37 4.90
C PHE A 6 -50.50 39.42 4.09
N ALA A 7 -49.51 38.61 4.48
CA ALA A 7 -48.32 38.38 3.68
C ALA A 7 -48.56 37.17 2.76
N THR A 8 -48.80 37.47 1.49
CA THR A 8 -48.78 36.51 0.38
C THR A 8 -47.34 36.01 0.19
N ILE A 9 -47.07 34.73 0.48
CA ILE A 9 -45.80 34.10 0.09
C ILE A 9 -45.90 33.75 -1.39
N GLY A 10 -45.22 34.55 -2.21
CA GLY A 10 -45.03 34.31 -3.63
C GLY A 10 -44.17 33.07 -3.87
N MET A 11 -44.74 32.14 -4.63
CA MET A 11 -44.09 30.97 -5.19
C MET A 11 -43.08 31.43 -6.25
N LEU A 12 -41.78 31.40 -5.91
CA LEU A 12 -40.70 31.69 -6.85
C LEU A 12 -40.38 30.41 -7.63
N LEU A 13 -40.94 30.29 -8.84
CA LEU A 13 -40.55 29.32 -9.85
C LEU A 13 -39.16 29.70 -10.39
N LEU A 14 -38.11 29.01 -9.93
CA LEU A 14 -36.81 29.07 -10.59
C LEU A 14 -36.85 28.19 -11.84
N SER A 15 -36.82 28.87 -12.98
CA SER A 15 -36.72 28.34 -14.33
C SER A 15 -35.46 27.47 -14.47
N ALA A 16 -35.64 26.22 -14.88
CA ALA A 16 -34.56 25.35 -15.33
C ALA A 16 -34.01 25.88 -16.66
N CYS A 17 -32.75 26.31 -16.66
CA CYS A 17 -32.00 26.54 -17.88
C CYS A 17 -31.50 25.19 -18.40
N VAL A 18 -32.21 24.65 -19.39
CA VAL A 18 -31.73 23.56 -20.24
C VAL A 18 -30.73 24.17 -21.23
N SER A 19 -29.44 24.01 -20.98
CA SER A 19 -28.40 24.25 -21.99
C SER A 19 -28.20 22.97 -22.78
N ALA A 20 -28.84 22.93 -23.96
CA ALA A 20 -28.47 22.02 -25.03
C ALA A 20 -27.14 22.51 -25.63
N ALA A 21 -26.07 21.74 -25.42
CA ALA A 21 -24.81 21.89 -26.16
C ALA A 21 -24.69 20.70 -27.11
N ALA A 22 -24.35 21.02 -28.35
CA ALA A 22 -24.42 20.17 -29.52
C ALA A 22 -23.59 18.87 -29.38
N THR A 23 -24.17 17.77 -29.82
CA THR A 23 -23.46 16.52 -30.09
C THR A 23 -22.52 16.74 -31.25
N ASP A 24 -21.21 16.76 -30.97
CA ASP A 24 -20.16 16.75 -31.98
C ASP A 24 -20.12 15.36 -32.62
N ASN A 25 -20.75 15.24 -33.80
CA ASN A 25 -20.77 14.03 -34.61
C ASN A 25 -19.43 13.94 -35.37
N GLN A 26 -18.35 13.66 -34.66
CA GLN A 26 -17.09 13.28 -35.27
C GLN A 26 -17.12 11.78 -35.58
N PRO A 27 -17.07 11.35 -36.86
CA PRO A 27 -16.98 9.93 -37.18
C PRO A 27 -15.70 9.34 -36.57
N PRO A 28 -15.76 8.13 -35.98
CA PRO A 28 -14.59 7.50 -35.39
C PRO A 28 -13.50 7.32 -36.45
N ALA A 29 -12.26 7.65 -36.07
CA ALA A 29 -11.10 7.41 -36.90
C ALA A 29 -11.04 5.93 -37.30
N ALA A 30 -10.75 5.67 -38.58
CA ALA A 30 -10.63 4.32 -39.10
C ALA A 30 -9.52 3.56 -38.33
N VAL A 31 -9.93 2.51 -37.62
CA VAL A 31 -9.01 1.61 -36.92
C VAL A 31 -8.34 0.73 -37.97
N THR A 32 -7.03 0.88 -38.15
CA THR A 32 -6.23 -0.03 -38.95
C THR A 32 -6.29 -1.43 -38.32
N PRO A 33 -6.63 -2.50 -39.07
CA PRO A 33 -6.61 -3.85 -38.53
C PRO A 33 -5.16 -4.23 -38.20
N VAL A 34 -4.91 -4.54 -36.92
CA VAL A 34 -3.65 -5.13 -36.48
C VAL A 34 -3.58 -6.55 -37.05
N SER A 35 -2.54 -6.80 -37.83
CA SER A 35 -2.20 -8.11 -38.39
C SER A 35 -2.06 -9.14 -37.27
N THR A 36 -2.91 -10.16 -37.27
CA THR A 36 -2.81 -11.31 -36.36
C THR A 36 -1.74 -12.26 -36.91
N ALA A 37 -0.47 -11.99 -36.58
CA ALA A 37 0.56 -13.01 -36.72
C ALA A 37 0.34 -14.07 -35.62
N PRO A 38 0.45 -15.38 -35.92
CA PRO A 38 0.34 -16.42 -34.90
C PRO A 38 1.50 -16.28 -33.90
N LEU A 39 1.18 -16.32 -32.60
CA LEU A 39 2.18 -16.52 -31.55
C LEU A 39 2.89 -17.87 -31.80
N PRO A 40 4.22 -17.95 -31.68
CA PRO A 40 4.90 -19.24 -31.70
C PRO A 40 4.40 -20.11 -30.54
N GLU A 41 4.11 -21.38 -30.85
CA GLU A 41 3.70 -22.38 -29.85
C GLU A 41 4.73 -22.43 -28.72
N ALA A 42 4.25 -22.32 -27.48
CA ALA A 42 5.09 -22.44 -26.30
C ALA A 42 5.62 -23.88 -26.19
N ASP A 43 6.95 -24.01 -26.31
CA ASP A 43 7.66 -25.26 -26.07
C ASP A 43 7.50 -25.64 -24.60
N THR A 44 6.69 -26.67 -24.35
CA THR A 44 6.45 -27.24 -23.03
C THR A 44 7.52 -28.28 -22.74
N GLN A 45 8.72 -27.81 -22.36
CA GLN A 45 9.70 -28.68 -21.72
C GLN A 45 9.45 -28.70 -20.20
N PRO A 46 9.36 -29.89 -19.56
CA PRO A 46 9.24 -29.98 -18.11
C PRO A 46 10.49 -29.41 -17.42
N PHE A 47 10.27 -28.54 -16.44
CA PHE A 47 11.32 -28.04 -15.55
C PHE A 47 11.90 -29.21 -14.74
N VAL A 48 13.19 -29.50 -14.95
CA VAL A 48 13.97 -30.38 -14.09
C VAL A 48 14.75 -29.48 -13.13
N PRO A 49 14.58 -29.59 -11.80
CA PRO A 49 15.38 -28.82 -10.84
C PRO A 49 16.85 -29.27 -10.94
N GLY A 50 17.63 -28.51 -11.69
CA GLY A 50 19.09 -28.61 -11.75
C GLY A 50 19.70 -27.41 -11.04
N ASP A 51 20.65 -27.69 -10.17
CA ASP A 51 21.33 -26.74 -9.28
C ASP A 51 21.74 -25.44 -10.00
N ILE A 52 21.11 -24.32 -9.62
CA ILE A 52 21.61 -22.99 -9.99
C ILE A 52 22.83 -22.72 -9.11
N VAL A 53 24.02 -23.00 -9.64
CA VAL A 53 25.26 -22.47 -9.08
C VAL A 53 25.26 -20.97 -9.33
N ALA A 54 25.18 -20.19 -8.25
CA ALA A 54 25.29 -18.73 -8.30
C ALA A 54 26.61 -18.32 -8.99
N PRO A 55 26.62 -17.30 -9.85
CA PRO A 55 27.85 -16.77 -10.41
C PRO A 55 28.69 -16.16 -9.28
N ALA A 56 29.91 -16.68 -9.11
CA ALA A 56 30.88 -16.12 -8.18
C ALA A 56 31.31 -14.73 -8.66
N GLY A 57 31.11 -13.72 -7.81
CA GLY A 57 31.82 -12.45 -7.90
C GLY A 57 30.95 -11.21 -8.05
N SER A 58 30.12 -10.89 -7.06
CA SER A 58 29.85 -9.49 -6.71
C SER A 58 30.82 -9.10 -5.59
N TRP A 59 31.60 -8.04 -5.78
CA TRP A 59 32.39 -7.45 -4.70
C TRP A 59 31.43 -6.86 -3.66
N ASP A 60 31.14 -7.62 -2.61
CA ASP A 60 30.59 -7.08 -1.37
C ASP A 60 31.77 -6.58 -0.53
N PRO A 61 31.94 -5.26 -0.31
CA PRO A 61 33.00 -4.71 0.52
C PRO A 61 32.93 -5.17 1.99
N MET A 62 31.86 -5.86 2.40
CA MET A 62 31.65 -6.43 3.74
C MET A 62 31.75 -7.96 3.78
N ALA A 63 32.12 -8.62 2.68
CA ALA A 63 32.34 -10.07 2.65
C ALA A 63 33.44 -10.48 3.65
N GLY A 64 33.03 -10.91 4.85
CA GLY A 64 33.93 -11.40 5.90
C GLY A 64 33.71 -10.82 7.30
N VAL A 65 32.84 -9.83 7.49
CA VAL A 65 32.40 -9.43 8.83
C VAL A 65 31.22 -10.32 9.23
N PRO A 66 31.29 -11.08 10.34
CA PRO A 66 30.11 -11.78 10.84
C PRO A 66 29.04 -10.74 11.20
N VAL A 67 27.96 -10.69 10.43
CA VAL A 67 26.76 -9.95 10.84
C VAL A 67 26.11 -10.78 11.94
N GLU A 68 26.14 -10.27 13.16
CA GLU A 68 25.38 -10.87 14.26
C GLU A 68 23.92 -10.50 14.07
N TYR A 69 23.09 -11.51 13.82
CA TYR A 69 21.65 -11.33 13.74
C TYR A 69 21.03 -11.55 15.12
N PRO A 70 19.98 -10.80 15.49
CA PRO A 70 19.20 -11.12 16.67
C PRO A 70 18.57 -12.52 16.54
N THR A 71 18.19 -13.10 17.69
CA THR A 71 17.40 -14.33 17.72
C THR A 71 15.94 -14.01 17.42
N ARG A 72 15.29 -14.83 16.58
CA ARG A 72 13.89 -14.60 16.19
C ARG A 72 12.96 -14.67 17.37
N VAL A 73 12.26 -13.57 17.60
CA VAL A 73 11.12 -13.48 18.51
C VAL A 73 9.89 -13.22 17.65
N VAL A 74 8.91 -14.13 17.70
CA VAL A 74 7.64 -13.97 16.97
C VAL A 74 6.57 -13.58 17.97
N ILE A 75 5.87 -12.50 17.68
CA ILE A 75 4.72 -12.04 18.43
C ILE A 75 3.48 -12.59 17.74
N GLU A 76 2.84 -13.57 18.39
CA GLU A 76 1.56 -14.14 17.96
C GLU A 76 0.42 -13.34 18.58
N GLN A 77 -0.49 -12.82 17.76
CA GLN A 77 -1.57 -11.95 18.21
C GLN A 77 -2.79 -11.98 17.26
N PRO A 78 -4.02 -11.78 17.75
CA PRO A 78 -5.24 -11.93 16.95
C PRO A 78 -5.60 -10.65 16.15
N PHE A 79 -4.69 -10.14 15.34
CA PHE A 79 -4.87 -8.90 14.55
C PHE A 79 -5.27 -7.67 15.38
N LEU A 80 -4.72 -7.55 16.60
CA LEU A 80 -4.79 -6.39 17.46
C LEU A 80 -4.33 -5.11 16.72
N PRO A 81 -4.81 -3.93 17.15
CA PRO A 81 -4.25 -2.65 16.73
C PRO A 81 -2.72 -2.57 16.94
N PHE A 82 -1.99 -1.87 16.07
CA PHE A 82 -0.57 -1.57 16.29
C PHE A 82 -0.28 -0.07 16.27
N ALA A 83 -1.10 0.73 15.59
CA ALA A 83 -0.90 2.17 15.53
C ALA A 83 -2.24 2.91 15.37
N SER A 84 -2.23 4.20 15.73
CA SER A 84 -3.32 5.14 15.44
C SER A 84 -2.80 6.35 14.67
N VAL A 85 -3.61 6.85 13.74
CA VAL A 85 -3.37 8.07 12.95
C VAL A 85 -4.68 8.84 12.83
N ALA A 86 -4.76 10.06 13.35
CA ALA A 86 -6.03 10.80 13.43
C ALA A 86 -7.16 9.91 14.03
N ARG A 87 -8.23 9.62 13.26
CA ARG A 87 -9.32 8.71 13.66
C ARG A 87 -9.13 7.26 13.20
N ILE A 88 -8.09 6.98 12.41
CA ILE A 88 -7.80 5.66 11.85
C ILE A 88 -7.03 4.82 12.88
N THR A 89 -7.48 3.59 13.09
CA THR A 89 -6.73 2.56 13.83
C THR A 89 -6.21 1.51 12.86
N LEU A 90 -4.89 1.29 12.85
CA LEU A 90 -4.26 0.25 12.03
C LEU A 90 -4.15 -1.04 12.84
N THR A 91 -4.68 -2.14 12.32
CA THR A 91 -4.49 -3.50 12.84
C THR A 91 -3.29 -4.16 12.20
N HIS A 92 -2.64 -5.08 12.92
CA HIS A 92 -1.57 -5.87 12.32
C HIS A 92 -2.10 -6.60 11.07
N PRO A 93 -1.34 -6.63 9.96
CA PRO A 93 -1.74 -7.33 8.74
C PRO A 93 -1.58 -8.85 8.83
N SER A 94 -0.87 -9.37 9.85
CA SER A 94 -0.62 -10.80 10.07
C SER A 94 -0.79 -11.13 11.55
N ASP A 95 -1.14 -12.38 11.87
CA ASP A 95 -1.20 -12.90 13.24
C ASP A 95 0.18 -13.27 13.80
N ARG A 96 1.23 -13.27 12.96
CA ARG A 96 2.62 -13.57 13.32
C ARG A 96 3.55 -12.49 12.78
N VAL A 97 4.06 -11.69 13.69
CA VAL A 97 4.90 -10.52 13.40
C VAL A 97 6.20 -10.62 14.18
N GLU A 98 7.34 -10.40 13.54
CA GLU A 98 8.64 -10.33 14.21
C GLU A 98 8.87 -8.95 14.84
N THR A 99 8.63 -7.88 14.07
CA THR A 99 8.79 -6.49 14.53
C THR A 99 8.04 -5.51 13.62
N ILE A 100 7.90 -4.26 14.07
CA ILE A 100 7.39 -3.12 13.31
C ILE A 100 8.43 -2.01 13.33
N GLY A 101 9.04 -1.75 12.18
CA GLY A 101 9.95 -0.62 11.98
C GLY A 101 9.21 0.58 11.42
N PHE A 102 9.12 1.66 12.19
CA PHE A 102 8.57 2.92 11.70
C PHE A 102 9.64 3.78 11.02
N HIS A 103 9.29 4.49 9.97
CA HIS A 103 10.21 5.36 9.22
C HIS A 103 9.48 6.51 8.50
N GLU A 104 10.28 7.31 7.82
CA GLU A 104 9.84 8.45 7.02
C GLU A 104 9.31 7.99 5.66
N SER A 105 8.12 8.43 5.28
CA SER A 105 7.55 8.25 3.94
C SER A 105 8.23 9.19 2.93
N THR A 106 8.16 8.85 1.64
CA THR A 106 8.48 9.81 0.57
C THR A 106 7.30 10.69 0.19
N ASN A 107 6.09 10.39 0.67
CA ASN A 107 4.89 11.12 0.30
C ASN A 107 4.61 12.25 1.30
N ASP A 108 4.53 13.49 0.83
CA ASP A 108 4.35 14.65 1.70
C ASP A 108 3.02 14.65 2.49
N GLY A 109 2.01 13.93 1.99
CA GLY A 109 0.73 13.76 2.67
C GLY A 109 0.75 12.68 3.75
N ALA A 110 1.85 11.96 3.95
CA ALA A 110 1.93 10.89 4.93
C ALA A 110 1.86 11.41 6.36
N GLN A 111 1.03 10.74 7.17
CA GLN A 111 0.64 11.19 8.49
C GLN A 111 1.34 10.39 9.58
N GLN A 112 1.70 11.08 10.65
CA GLN A 112 2.46 10.52 11.76
C GLN A 112 1.68 9.39 12.47
N GLN A 113 2.25 8.19 12.46
CA GLN A 113 1.73 7.03 13.18
C GLN A 113 2.17 7.08 14.65
N THR A 114 1.20 6.83 15.54
CA THR A 114 1.45 6.66 16.98
C THR A 114 1.35 5.17 17.30
N PRO A 115 2.47 4.49 17.63
CA PRO A 115 2.45 3.10 18.03
C PRO A 115 1.60 2.90 19.29
N LEU A 116 0.84 1.81 19.32
CA LEU A 116 0.03 1.39 20.46
C LEU A 116 0.78 0.34 21.29
N ASP A 117 0.35 0.15 22.55
CA ASP A 117 0.96 -0.83 23.47
C ASP A 117 0.92 -2.28 22.94
N THR A 118 -0.01 -2.56 22.02
CA THR A 118 -0.19 -3.85 21.36
C THR A 118 0.70 -4.05 20.14
N ALA A 119 1.46 -3.04 19.70
CA ALA A 119 2.36 -3.15 18.56
C ALA A 119 3.45 -4.23 18.79
N ALA A 120 3.71 -5.03 17.76
CA ALA A 120 4.74 -6.05 17.82
C ALA A 120 6.15 -5.44 17.80
N ALA A 121 6.81 -5.41 18.97
CA ALA A 121 8.19 -4.94 19.16
C ALA A 121 8.51 -3.67 18.35
N PRO A 122 7.79 -2.55 18.56
CA PRO A 122 7.90 -1.37 17.72
C PRO A 122 9.23 -0.66 17.94
N PHE A 123 9.83 -0.16 16.87
CA PHE A 123 10.97 0.75 16.94
C PHE A 123 10.91 1.78 15.82
N THR A 124 11.64 2.89 15.97
CA THR A 124 11.81 3.88 14.90
C THR A 124 13.17 3.67 14.26
N MET A 125 13.19 3.50 12.95
CA MET A 125 14.40 3.29 12.16
C MET A 125 15.23 4.58 12.09
N GLU A 126 16.52 4.43 11.74
CA GLU A 126 17.37 5.60 11.47
C GLU A 126 16.79 6.45 10.34
N SER A 127 16.89 7.77 10.49
CA SER A 127 16.36 8.74 9.52
C SER A 127 16.94 8.51 8.13
N ARG A 128 16.12 8.74 7.11
CA ARG A 128 16.49 8.71 5.70
C ARG A 128 16.58 10.13 5.12
N GLU A 129 16.58 11.14 5.99
CA GLU A 129 16.58 12.56 5.66
C GLU A 129 15.44 12.98 4.73
N ARG A 130 14.27 12.32 4.86
CA ARG A 130 13.04 12.68 4.12
C ARG A 130 12.30 13.81 4.85
N PRO A 131 11.45 14.59 4.14
CA PRO A 131 10.80 15.77 4.72
C PRO A 131 9.64 15.46 5.66
N THR A 132 9.21 14.20 5.75
CA THR A 132 8.12 13.75 6.62
C THR A 132 8.61 13.39 8.03
N ASP A 133 7.71 13.35 9.01
CA ASP A 133 8.05 12.90 10.36
C ASP A 133 8.52 11.42 10.39
N SER A 134 9.22 11.05 11.48
CA SER A 134 9.97 9.80 11.61
C SER A 134 9.14 8.50 11.64
N ARG A 135 7.81 8.58 11.75
CA ARG A 135 6.94 7.40 11.76
C ARG A 135 5.73 7.59 10.85
N THR A 136 5.94 8.15 9.68
CA THR A 136 4.88 8.36 8.68
C THR A 136 4.61 7.10 7.84
N ALA A 137 5.53 6.14 7.85
CA ALA A 137 5.38 4.80 7.31
C ALA A 137 5.74 3.72 8.35
N ALA A 138 5.26 2.51 8.14
CA ALA A 138 5.57 1.33 8.95
C ALA A 138 5.89 0.13 8.07
N ASP A 139 7.04 -0.50 8.31
CA ASP A 139 7.44 -1.78 7.75
C ASP A 139 7.16 -2.86 8.78
N VAL A 140 6.16 -3.71 8.52
CA VAL A 140 5.74 -4.80 9.42
C VAL A 140 6.37 -6.09 8.93
N ALA A 141 7.38 -6.60 9.63
CA ALA A 141 8.05 -7.87 9.28
C ALA A 141 7.17 -9.06 9.68
N ILE A 142 6.64 -9.80 8.71
CA ILE A 142 5.64 -10.86 8.94
C ILE A 142 6.12 -12.22 8.42
N ASP A 143 5.60 -13.28 9.02
CA ASP A 143 5.88 -14.66 8.60
C ASP A 143 5.55 -14.86 7.10
N PRO A 144 6.49 -15.33 6.26
CA PRO A 144 6.33 -15.39 4.81
C PRO A 144 5.23 -16.35 4.35
N ASP A 145 4.84 -17.31 5.19
CA ASP A 145 3.80 -18.28 4.88
C ASP A 145 2.39 -17.80 5.28
N ARG A 146 2.26 -16.51 5.68
CA ARG A 146 0.99 -15.94 6.14
C ARG A 146 0.35 -15.01 5.13
N PRO A 147 -0.99 -15.10 4.97
CA PRO A 147 -1.72 -14.13 4.16
C PRO A 147 -1.70 -12.76 4.82
N VAL A 148 -1.76 -11.73 3.98
CA VAL A 148 -1.88 -10.34 4.42
C VAL A 148 -3.36 -10.01 4.53
N ARG A 149 -3.77 -9.51 5.69
CA ARG A 149 -5.11 -8.99 5.93
C ARG A 149 -5.15 -7.48 5.91
N SER A 150 -6.32 -6.93 5.61
CA SER A 150 -6.55 -5.50 5.62
C SER A 150 -6.19 -4.91 7.00
N PRO A 151 -5.36 -3.86 7.08
CA PRO A 151 -5.06 -3.19 8.34
C PRO A 151 -6.18 -2.25 8.81
N VAL A 152 -7.19 -2.01 7.96
CA VAL A 152 -8.31 -1.10 8.24
C VAL A 152 -9.64 -1.63 7.68
N THR A 153 -10.74 -1.13 8.21
CA THR A 153 -12.07 -1.34 7.64
C THR A 153 -12.36 -0.19 6.67
N GLY A 154 -12.81 -0.51 5.46
CA GLY A 154 -12.96 0.50 4.43
C GLY A 154 -13.36 -0.02 3.06
N THR A 155 -13.19 0.84 2.06
CA THR A 155 -13.39 0.52 0.65
C THR A 155 -12.07 0.55 -0.10
N VAL A 156 -11.76 -0.49 -0.86
CA VAL A 156 -10.59 -0.48 -1.74
C VAL A 156 -10.83 0.55 -2.84
N ILE A 157 -9.96 1.54 -2.97
CA ILE A 157 -10.07 2.59 -3.99
C ILE A 157 -9.12 2.37 -5.15
N ARG A 158 -8.00 1.66 -4.93
CA ARG A 158 -7.04 1.24 -5.95
C ARG A 158 -6.35 -0.05 -5.52
N SER A 159 -6.00 -0.90 -6.47
CA SER A 159 -5.14 -2.07 -6.26
C SER A 159 -4.55 -2.50 -7.60
N GLY A 160 -3.50 -3.31 -7.57
CA GLY A 160 -2.86 -3.86 -8.76
C GLY A 160 -1.37 -4.04 -8.56
N THR A 161 -0.64 -4.03 -9.67
CA THR A 161 0.81 -4.20 -9.71
C THR A 161 1.50 -2.86 -10.01
N TYR A 162 2.70 -2.65 -9.46
CA TYR A 162 3.59 -1.54 -9.76
C TYR A 162 5.03 -2.00 -9.94
N VAL A 163 5.89 -1.12 -10.47
CA VAL A 163 7.32 -1.41 -10.65
C VAL A 163 8.11 -0.69 -9.57
N LEU A 164 8.59 -1.46 -8.60
CA LEU A 164 9.46 -1.03 -7.52
C LEU A 164 10.90 -0.85 -8.04
N TYR A 165 11.49 0.31 -7.75
CA TYR A 165 12.84 0.69 -8.18
C TYR A 165 13.13 0.48 -9.67
N CYS A 166 12.09 0.65 -10.50
CA CYS A 166 12.16 0.49 -11.94
C CYS A 166 12.61 -0.90 -12.42
N GLU A 167 12.58 -1.91 -11.54
CA GLU A 167 13.11 -3.25 -11.81
C GLU A 167 12.17 -4.37 -11.33
N TYR A 168 11.61 -4.25 -10.13
CA TYR A 168 10.89 -5.35 -9.48
C TYR A 168 9.38 -5.17 -9.60
N SER A 169 8.67 -6.20 -10.04
CA SER A 169 7.20 -6.24 -10.00
C SER A 169 6.74 -6.50 -8.57
N ASP A 170 5.79 -5.71 -8.09
CA ASP A 170 5.22 -5.83 -6.75
C ASP A 170 3.74 -5.43 -6.76
N ASP A 171 2.94 -5.92 -5.83
CA ASP A 171 1.52 -5.57 -5.76
C ASP A 171 1.23 -4.57 -4.64
N PHE A 172 0.10 -3.89 -4.77
CA PHE A 172 -0.37 -2.90 -3.80
C PHE A 172 -1.89 -2.91 -3.65
N ALA A 173 -2.34 -2.41 -2.50
CA ALA A 173 -3.72 -2.04 -2.27
C ALA A 173 -3.78 -0.65 -1.61
N VAL A 174 -4.81 0.12 -1.95
CA VAL A 174 -5.12 1.41 -1.32
C VAL A 174 -6.57 1.38 -0.87
N ILE A 175 -6.79 1.61 0.40
CA ILE A 175 -8.10 1.56 1.05
C ILE A 175 -8.46 2.96 1.56
N GLU A 176 -9.65 3.43 1.23
CA GLU A 176 -10.27 4.56 1.92
C GLU A 176 -10.88 4.02 3.24
N PRO A 177 -10.38 4.43 4.41
CA PRO A 177 -10.87 3.94 5.69
C PRO A 177 -12.21 4.58 6.04
N ASP A 178 -13.11 3.80 6.66
CA ASP A 178 -14.43 4.30 7.07
C ASP A 178 -14.35 5.42 8.11
N ASP A 179 -13.37 5.34 9.01
CA ASP A 179 -13.19 6.28 10.11
C ASP A 179 -12.65 7.63 9.65
N GLU A 180 -12.07 7.72 8.45
CA GLU A 180 -11.59 8.98 7.85
C GLU A 180 -11.77 8.99 6.31
N PRO A 181 -13.01 9.21 5.83
CA PRO A 181 -13.29 9.23 4.40
C PRO A 181 -12.51 10.33 3.67
N GLY A 182 -12.04 10.05 2.45
CA GLY A 182 -11.17 10.92 1.67
C GLY A 182 -9.68 10.75 1.97
N TRP A 183 -9.29 10.00 3.01
CA TRP A 183 -7.91 9.61 3.27
C TRP A 183 -7.58 8.26 2.67
N GLU A 184 -6.30 7.92 2.61
CA GLU A 184 -5.84 6.68 2.01
C GLU A 184 -4.94 5.89 2.97
N VAL A 185 -5.19 4.59 3.09
CA VAL A 185 -4.25 3.64 3.67
C VAL A 185 -3.63 2.85 2.53
N LYS A 186 -2.34 3.07 2.28
CA LYS A 186 -1.56 2.36 1.26
C LYS A 186 -0.89 1.15 1.89
N ILE A 187 -0.96 0.02 1.19
CA ILE A 187 -0.32 -1.24 1.54
C ILE A 187 0.53 -1.68 0.36
N LEU A 188 1.85 -1.77 0.54
CA LEU A 188 2.83 -2.17 -0.46
C LEU A 188 3.60 -3.42 0.01
N HIS A 189 4.40 -4.00 -0.88
CA HIS A 189 5.21 -5.20 -0.61
C HIS A 189 4.34 -6.41 -0.27
N ILE A 190 3.31 -6.61 -1.09
CA ILE A 190 2.37 -7.74 -1.01
C ILE A 190 2.36 -8.48 -2.34
N ASN A 191 2.08 -9.78 -2.33
CA ASN A 191 2.04 -10.60 -3.54
C ASN A 191 0.63 -11.14 -3.80
N ASN A 192 0.30 -11.29 -5.09
CA ASN A 192 -0.97 -11.82 -5.55
C ASN A 192 -2.15 -11.11 -4.90
N VAL A 193 -2.24 -9.78 -5.07
CA VAL A 193 -3.34 -8.98 -4.51
C VAL A 193 -4.71 -9.56 -4.94
N GLN A 194 -5.59 -9.76 -3.95
CA GLN A 194 -6.86 -10.47 -4.12
C GLN A 194 -8.10 -9.56 -4.13
N VAL A 195 -7.92 -8.28 -3.84
CA VAL A 195 -9.00 -7.30 -3.75
C VAL A 195 -8.93 -6.26 -4.87
N PHE A 196 -10.08 -5.73 -5.25
CA PHE A 196 -10.25 -4.81 -6.37
C PHE A 196 -10.98 -3.55 -5.93
N ARG A 197 -10.82 -2.49 -6.74
CA ARG A 197 -11.53 -1.22 -6.52
C ARG A 197 -13.04 -1.45 -6.35
N GLY A 198 -13.59 -0.92 -5.25
CA GLY A 198 -14.99 -1.04 -4.87
C GLY A 198 -15.26 -2.12 -3.83
N ASP A 199 -14.31 -3.03 -3.59
CA ASP A 199 -14.47 -4.07 -2.57
C ASP A 199 -14.51 -3.48 -1.17
N ARG A 200 -15.34 -4.09 -0.32
CA ARG A 200 -15.40 -3.79 1.11
C ARG A 200 -14.46 -4.72 1.86
N VAL A 201 -13.65 -4.15 2.75
CA VAL A 201 -12.70 -4.87 3.58
C VAL A 201 -12.96 -4.57 5.06
N GLU A 202 -12.67 -5.54 5.92
CA GLU A 202 -12.76 -5.45 7.37
C GLU A 202 -11.37 -5.67 7.98
N ALA A 203 -10.98 -4.78 8.89
CA ALA A 203 -9.69 -4.78 9.57
C ALA A 203 -9.43 -6.13 10.27
N GLY A 204 -8.26 -6.72 10.03
CA GLY A 204 -7.87 -8.01 10.63
C GLY A 204 -8.69 -9.22 10.15
N VAL A 205 -9.65 -9.04 9.26
CA VAL A 205 -10.55 -10.11 8.79
C VAL A 205 -10.34 -10.41 7.32
N THR A 206 -10.47 -9.40 6.46
CA THR A 206 -10.40 -9.62 5.01
C THR A 206 -8.96 -9.85 4.57
N VAL A 207 -8.71 -10.99 3.93
CA VAL A 207 -7.44 -11.26 3.23
C VAL A 207 -7.38 -10.38 1.98
N ILE A 208 -6.26 -9.66 1.81
CA ILE A 208 -6.03 -8.75 0.67
C ILE A 208 -4.94 -9.25 -0.27
N ALA A 209 -4.09 -10.18 0.16
CA ALA A 209 -3.01 -10.78 -0.63
C ALA A 209 -2.60 -12.16 -0.07
N ASP A 210 -2.00 -13.00 -0.92
CA ASP A 210 -1.51 -14.34 -0.54
C ASP A 210 -0.43 -14.28 0.54
N GLY A 211 0.36 -13.21 0.55
CA GLY A 211 1.43 -12.97 1.50
C GLY A 211 2.22 -11.69 1.24
N PRO A 212 3.26 -11.45 2.03
CA PRO A 212 4.22 -10.37 1.79
C PRO A 212 5.14 -10.72 0.61
N THR A 213 5.58 -9.73 -0.16
CA THR A 213 6.55 -9.92 -1.24
C THR A 213 7.95 -10.18 -0.68
N PRO A 214 8.63 -11.29 -1.03
CA PRO A 214 10.04 -11.49 -0.72
C PRO A 214 10.91 -10.58 -1.60
N LEU A 215 11.38 -9.48 -1.03
CA LEU A 215 12.22 -8.52 -1.76
C LEU A 215 13.63 -9.10 -2.02
N PRO A 216 14.22 -8.87 -3.21
CA PRO A 216 15.53 -9.43 -3.58
C PRO A 216 16.72 -8.63 -3.03
N PHE A 217 16.46 -7.70 -2.11
CA PHE A 217 17.45 -6.85 -1.48
C PHE A 217 17.14 -6.69 0.01
N ARG A 218 18.17 -6.35 0.78
CA ARG A 218 18.03 -6.05 2.20
C ARG A 218 17.29 -4.72 2.39
N SER A 219 16.22 -4.76 3.17
CA SER A 219 15.46 -3.59 3.60
C SER A 219 15.99 -3.07 4.94
N GLN A 220 15.79 -1.80 5.27
CA GLN A 220 16.31 -1.24 6.53
C GLN A 220 15.74 -1.96 7.77
N VAL A 221 14.47 -2.37 7.72
CA VAL A 221 13.84 -3.15 8.81
C VAL A 221 14.61 -4.46 9.09
N ASP A 222 15.29 -5.02 8.09
CA ASP A 222 16.05 -6.26 8.21
C ASP A 222 17.28 -6.12 9.13
N GLU A 223 17.70 -4.90 9.43
CA GLU A 223 18.77 -4.62 10.41
C GLU A 223 18.37 -4.98 11.85
N ALA A 224 17.06 -4.99 12.14
CA ALA A 224 16.51 -5.35 13.44
C ALA A 224 15.91 -6.77 13.48
N THR A 225 15.92 -7.51 12.35
CA THR A 225 15.35 -8.86 12.26
C THR A 225 16.40 -9.96 12.25
N SER A 226 15.96 -11.17 12.52
CA SER A 226 16.77 -12.38 12.55
C SER A 226 17.01 -12.92 11.13
N ALA A 227 18.09 -13.67 10.95
CA ALA A 227 18.37 -14.35 9.68
C ALA A 227 17.67 -15.72 9.57
N PRO A 228 17.17 -16.09 8.36
CA PRO A 228 16.95 -15.20 7.22
C PRO A 228 15.83 -14.21 7.53
N SER A 229 15.98 -12.95 7.11
CA SER A 229 14.98 -11.90 7.33
C SER A 229 13.62 -12.31 6.79
N TRP A 230 12.59 -12.05 7.57
CA TRP A 230 11.23 -12.16 7.09
C TRP A 230 10.89 -10.96 6.19
N PRO A 231 10.11 -11.16 5.12
CA PRO A 231 9.63 -10.05 4.31
C PRO A 231 8.73 -9.14 5.14
N HIS A 232 8.50 -7.92 4.65
CA HIS A 232 7.68 -6.94 5.34
C HIS A 232 6.57 -6.39 4.45
N VAL A 233 5.48 -5.97 5.08
CA VAL A 233 4.42 -5.17 4.46
C VAL A 233 4.66 -3.72 4.82
N HIS A 234 4.64 -2.84 3.83
CA HIS A 234 4.82 -1.40 4.04
C HIS A 234 3.45 -0.69 4.08
N ILE A 235 3.19 0.07 5.14
CA ILE A 235 1.91 0.72 5.39
C ILE A 235 2.09 2.23 5.61
N GLU A 236 1.34 3.02 4.85
CA GLU A 236 1.25 4.48 4.98
C GLU A 236 -0.20 4.93 5.16
N VAL A 237 -0.40 6.00 5.91
CA VAL A 237 -1.69 6.71 6.00
C VAL A 237 -1.50 8.10 5.41
N ILE A 238 -2.22 8.42 4.35
CA ILE A 238 -2.04 9.62 3.55
C ILE A 238 -3.28 10.52 3.65
N ASP A 239 -3.05 11.81 3.89
CA ASP A 239 -4.02 12.89 3.67
C ASP A 239 -3.81 13.47 2.26
N PRO A 240 -4.66 13.15 1.28
CA PRO A 240 -4.49 13.63 -0.09
C PRO A 240 -4.73 15.13 -0.26
N SER A 241 -5.22 15.83 0.77
CA SER A 241 -5.35 17.29 0.73
C SER A 241 -4.00 18.00 0.78
N ILE A 242 -2.94 17.30 1.22
CA ILE A 242 -1.56 17.73 1.16
C ILE A 242 -0.95 17.17 -0.14
N PRO A 243 -0.63 18.01 -1.14
CA PRO A 243 -0.08 17.54 -2.40
C PRO A 243 1.31 16.94 -2.20
N ASP A 244 1.54 15.77 -2.82
CA ASP A 244 2.85 15.16 -2.90
C ASP A 244 3.74 15.96 -3.87
N ILE A 245 4.79 16.62 -3.36
CA ILE A 245 5.75 17.34 -4.20
C ILE A 245 6.77 16.32 -4.71
N PRO A 246 6.89 16.08 -6.03
CA PRO A 246 7.79 15.06 -6.55
C PRO A 246 9.25 15.35 -6.14
N GLY A 247 9.77 14.57 -5.19
CA GLY A 247 11.10 14.78 -4.60
C GLY A 247 12.28 14.16 -5.37
N GLY A 248 12.05 13.48 -6.49
CA GLY A 248 13.10 12.81 -7.26
C GLY A 248 12.53 11.88 -8.32
N SER A 249 13.33 11.56 -9.34
CA SER A 249 12.90 10.87 -10.56
C SER A 249 12.21 9.54 -10.25
N GLY A 250 10.88 9.53 -10.32
CA GLY A 250 10.21 8.34 -10.79
C GLY A 250 10.74 8.02 -12.18
N CYS A 251 10.81 6.74 -12.50
CA CYS A 251 10.44 6.38 -13.86
C CYS A 251 9.01 6.91 -14.10
#